data_AF-Q0GDR2-F1
#
_entry.id   AF-Q0GDR2-F1
#
_cell.length_a   1.000
_cell.length_b   1.000
_cell.length_c   1.000
_cell.angle_alpha   90.00
_cell.angle_beta   90.00
_cell.angle_gamma   90.00
#
_symmetry.space_group_name_H-M   'P 1'
#
loop_
_entity.id
_entity.type
_entity.pdbx_description
1 polymer ?
#
loop_
_entity_poly.entity_id
_entity_poly.type
_entity_poly.pdbx_seq_one_letter_code
_entity_poly.pdbx_strand_id
1 'polypeptide(L)'
;IVERLQDTVAEKGLFYAVDPASRGSCSIGGNIAENSGGPRAVKYGVTKDWVLNLEVVLADGSVIRTGANTLKNSTGYNLTQLMVGSEGTLGIITEATLKLLPLPMFKALLLVPFSSAEKACEAVSAIFQAGIQPSAMEFMERSAIALAQEFTGDFSLKIDEDVQAHLLIEVDAFRSEDLLPQMESILPVLESCGAKDPLFADDAAAQEKLWFLRRRVGEAVKAASVYKEEDTVVPRAKLPELLLAVKAIGKKFGFESVCYGHAGDGNLHVNILKGGLSDAAWSEELPVAIRLIFESVVDMGGTLS
;
A
#
# COMPACT_ATOMS: atom_id res chain seq x y z
N ILE A 1 10.02 -16.87 -6.76
CA ILE A 1 8.78 -16.11 -6.51
C ILE A 1 8.76 -15.73 -5.04
N VAL A 2 8.29 -14.53 -4.69
CA VAL A 2 8.34 -13.99 -3.31
C VAL A 2 7.52 -14.80 -2.32
N GLU A 3 6.33 -15.27 -2.71
CA GLU A 3 5.50 -16.14 -1.86
C GLU A 3 6.27 -17.36 -1.35
N ARG A 4 6.96 -18.09 -2.25
CA ARG A 4 7.81 -19.23 -1.87
C ARG A 4 8.91 -18.84 -0.86
N LEU A 5 9.51 -17.66 -0.98
CA LEU A 5 10.50 -17.17 -0.01
C LEU A 5 9.84 -16.97 1.35
N GLN A 6 8.69 -16.29 1.41
CA GLN A 6 7.94 -16.04 2.64
C GLN A 6 7.52 -17.34 3.33
N ASP A 7 6.95 -18.29 2.59
CA ASP A 7 6.54 -19.60 3.13
C ASP A 7 7.74 -20.37 3.69
N THR A 8 8.85 -20.41 2.95
CA THR A 8 10.07 -21.13 3.37
C THR A 8 10.68 -20.57 4.65
N VAL A 9 10.64 -19.25 4.85
CA VAL A 9 11.15 -18.64 6.09
C VAL A 9 10.15 -18.76 7.23
N ALA A 10 8.84 -18.72 6.95
CA ALA A 10 7.78 -18.90 7.93
C ALA A 10 7.79 -20.31 8.54
N GLU A 11 8.08 -21.35 7.75
CA GLU A 11 8.30 -22.72 8.25
C GLU A 11 9.43 -22.80 9.29
N LYS A 12 10.34 -21.83 9.30
CA LYS A 12 11.46 -21.72 10.25
C LYS A 12 11.18 -20.74 11.39
N GLY A 13 9.94 -20.24 11.52
CA GLY A 13 9.57 -19.21 12.49
C GLY A 13 10.15 -17.83 12.18
N LEU A 14 10.53 -17.59 10.94
CA LEU A 14 11.11 -16.33 10.46
C LEU A 14 10.17 -15.61 9.50
N PHE A 15 10.42 -14.32 9.28
CA PHE A 15 9.51 -13.43 8.58
C PHE A 15 10.26 -12.49 7.65
N TYR A 16 9.80 -12.46 6.40
CA TYR A 16 10.10 -11.43 5.41
C TYR A 16 8.83 -10.60 5.17
N ALA A 17 8.84 -9.32 5.54
CA ALA A 17 7.60 -8.57 5.71
C ALA A 17 7.02 -7.96 4.44
N VAL A 18 7.83 -7.76 3.40
CA VAL A 18 7.37 -7.10 2.17
C VAL A 18 6.35 -8.00 1.48
N ASP A 19 5.14 -7.48 1.28
CA ASP A 19 3.97 -8.23 0.81
C ASP A 19 3.36 -7.55 -0.42
N PRO A 20 4.03 -7.61 -1.59
CA PRO A 20 3.51 -7.01 -2.81
C PRO A 20 2.24 -7.74 -3.26
N ALA A 21 1.29 -7.04 -3.87
CA ALA A 21 0.07 -7.65 -4.40
C ALA A 21 0.36 -8.79 -5.41
N SER A 22 1.51 -8.72 -6.09
CA SER A 22 1.98 -9.72 -7.05
C SER A 22 2.83 -10.85 -6.45
N ARG A 23 2.86 -11.04 -5.12
CA ARG A 23 3.76 -12.00 -4.44
C ARG A 23 3.76 -13.42 -5.01
N GLY A 24 2.63 -13.87 -5.57
CA GLY A 24 2.46 -15.18 -6.20
C GLY A 24 3.07 -15.32 -7.59
N SER A 25 3.56 -14.22 -8.19
CA SER A 25 4.17 -14.20 -9.53
C SER A 25 5.50 -13.44 -9.59
N CYS A 26 5.72 -12.44 -8.74
CA CYS A 26 6.93 -11.62 -8.76
C CYS A 26 8.17 -12.34 -8.19
N SER A 27 9.34 -11.99 -8.70
CA SER A 27 10.63 -12.52 -8.22
C SER A 27 11.26 -11.58 -7.19
N ILE A 28 12.11 -12.12 -6.30
CA ILE A 28 12.82 -11.29 -5.33
C ILE A 28 13.78 -10.31 -6.02
N GLY A 29 14.45 -10.73 -7.11
CA GLY A 29 15.30 -9.84 -7.90
C GLY A 29 14.52 -8.66 -8.49
N GLY A 30 13.31 -8.90 -9.00
CA GLY A 30 12.42 -7.84 -9.48
C GLY A 30 11.97 -6.91 -8.34
N ASN A 31 11.62 -7.46 -7.18
CA ASN A 31 11.25 -6.62 -6.02
C ASN A 31 12.41 -5.72 -5.57
N ILE A 32 13.64 -6.22 -5.63
CA ILE A 32 14.82 -5.43 -5.32
C ILE A 32 15.06 -4.37 -6.41
N ALA A 33 14.95 -4.73 -7.69
CA ALA A 33 15.13 -3.80 -8.80
C ALA A 33 14.10 -2.66 -8.79
N GLU A 34 12.86 -2.93 -8.37
CA GLU A 34 11.75 -1.96 -8.29
C GLU A 34 11.59 -1.32 -6.90
N ASN A 35 12.43 -1.71 -5.91
CA ASN A 35 12.24 -1.36 -4.50
C ASN A 35 10.79 -1.56 -4.00
N SER A 36 10.18 -2.71 -4.34
CA SER A 36 8.76 -2.94 -4.11
C SER A 36 8.35 -2.80 -2.64
N GLY A 37 7.16 -2.25 -2.43
CA GLY A 37 6.49 -2.16 -1.14
C GLY A 37 5.30 -3.11 -1.02
N GLY A 38 4.28 -2.64 -0.31
CA GLY A 38 3.02 -3.34 -0.09
C GLY A 38 2.36 -2.87 1.21
N PRO A 39 1.20 -3.43 1.60
CA PRO A 39 0.42 -2.98 2.75
C PRO A 39 1.20 -2.92 4.07
N ARG A 40 2.25 -3.73 4.19
CA ARG A 40 3.08 -3.87 5.39
C ARG A 40 4.25 -2.90 5.50
N ALA A 41 4.49 -2.09 4.47
CA ALA A 41 5.60 -1.14 4.44
C ALA A 41 5.51 -0.10 5.57
N VAL A 42 4.29 0.25 5.98
CA VAL A 42 4.00 1.14 7.11
C VAL A 42 4.69 0.78 8.43
N LYS A 43 4.81 -0.51 8.74
CA LYS A 43 5.50 -0.98 9.95
C LYS A 43 6.90 -1.46 9.67
N TYR A 44 7.10 -2.09 8.52
CA TYR A 44 8.28 -2.90 8.26
C TYR A 44 9.22 -2.36 7.18
N GLY A 45 8.86 -1.26 6.53
CA GLY A 45 9.59 -0.71 5.40
C GLY A 45 9.38 -1.48 4.10
N VAL A 46 10.03 -0.98 3.05
CA VAL A 46 9.99 -1.53 1.68
C VAL A 46 11.21 -2.40 1.41
N THR A 47 11.31 -3.00 0.21
CA THR A 47 12.37 -3.96 -0.11
C THR A 47 13.78 -3.49 0.24
N LYS A 48 14.15 -2.22 0.00
CA LYS A 48 15.48 -1.68 0.34
C LYS A 48 15.86 -1.86 1.80
N ASP A 49 14.89 -1.83 2.71
CA ASP A 49 15.12 -1.95 4.15
C ASP A 49 15.53 -3.37 4.53
N TRP A 50 15.26 -4.34 3.66
CA TRP A 50 15.46 -5.76 3.90
C TRP A 50 16.74 -6.32 3.26
N VAL A 51 17.35 -5.62 2.31
CA VAL A 51 18.53 -6.08 1.58
C VAL A 51 19.83 -5.74 2.33
N LEU A 52 20.62 -6.76 2.64
CA LEU A 52 21.94 -6.61 3.28
C LEU A 52 23.09 -6.62 2.26
N ASN A 53 23.01 -7.51 1.28
CA ASN A 53 24.07 -7.73 0.29
C ASN A 53 23.49 -8.28 -1.01
N LEU A 54 24.08 -7.90 -2.14
CA LEU A 54 23.70 -8.38 -3.46
C LEU A 54 24.93 -8.92 -4.19
N GLU A 55 24.70 -9.94 -5.01
CA GLU A 55 25.57 -10.23 -6.15
C GLU A 55 24.95 -9.61 -7.40
N VAL A 56 25.76 -8.88 -8.16
CA VAL A 56 25.32 -8.22 -9.39
C VAL A 56 26.32 -8.45 -10.50
N VAL A 57 25.81 -8.83 -11.68
CA VAL A 57 26.54 -8.84 -12.95
C VAL A 57 26.39 -7.46 -13.60
N LEU A 58 27.50 -6.76 -13.80
CA LEU A 58 27.53 -5.46 -14.48
C LEU A 58 27.47 -5.61 -16.00
N ALA A 59 27.29 -4.49 -16.71
CA ALA A 59 27.17 -4.47 -18.16
C ALA A 59 28.40 -5.00 -18.91
N ASP A 60 29.59 -4.94 -18.30
CA ASP A 60 30.84 -5.50 -18.84
C ASP A 60 31.03 -6.99 -18.51
N GLY A 61 30.07 -7.61 -17.83
CA GLY A 61 30.12 -9.00 -17.38
C GLY A 61 30.89 -9.22 -16.08
N SER A 62 31.44 -8.17 -15.46
CA SER A 62 32.08 -8.29 -14.15
C SER A 62 31.04 -8.58 -13.06
N VAL A 63 31.43 -9.37 -12.06
CA VAL A 63 30.58 -9.74 -10.93
C VAL A 63 31.06 -8.98 -9.69
N ILE A 64 30.14 -8.27 -9.04
CA ILE A 64 30.43 -7.54 -7.80
C ILE A 64 29.56 -8.06 -6.65
N ARG A 65 30.07 -7.91 -5.42
CA ARG A 65 29.30 -8.00 -4.19
C ARG A 65 29.16 -6.60 -3.60
N THR A 66 27.94 -6.18 -3.28
CA THR A 66 27.63 -4.78 -2.97
C THR A 66 27.77 -4.42 -1.49
N GLY A 67 27.77 -5.42 -0.61
CA GLY A 67 27.75 -5.24 0.83
C GLY A 67 28.28 -6.44 1.61
N ALA A 68 27.70 -6.69 2.79
CA ALA A 68 28.12 -7.73 3.71
C ALA A 68 26.90 -8.38 4.38
N ASN A 69 27.06 -9.62 4.82
CA ASN A 69 25.97 -10.40 5.44
C ASN A 69 25.82 -10.06 6.94
N THR A 70 25.85 -8.76 7.27
CA THR A 70 25.83 -8.22 8.62
C THR A 70 24.96 -6.98 8.68
N LEU A 71 24.25 -6.77 9.80
CA LEU A 71 23.38 -5.60 9.97
C LEU A 71 24.12 -4.26 9.93
N LYS A 72 25.33 -4.21 10.49
CA LYS A 72 26.18 -3.03 10.47
C LYS A 72 27.30 -3.22 9.46
N ASN A 73 27.32 -2.39 8.44
CA ASN A 73 28.41 -2.28 7.49
C ASN A 73 28.65 -0.80 7.19
N SER A 74 29.84 -0.29 7.50
CA SER A 74 30.20 1.13 7.32
C SER A 74 31.59 1.27 6.67
N THR A 75 31.98 0.28 5.87
CA THR A 75 33.26 0.28 5.15
C THR A 75 33.03 0.64 3.68
N GLY A 76 33.16 1.92 3.35
CA GLY A 76 32.99 2.43 1.99
C GLY A 76 31.56 2.86 1.65
N TYR A 77 31.27 2.98 0.36
CA TYR A 77 29.95 3.40 -0.13
C TYR A 77 28.93 2.27 -0.03
N ASN A 78 27.66 2.64 0.19
CA ASN A 78 26.55 1.69 0.20
C ASN A 78 26.11 1.36 -1.24
N LEU A 79 26.90 0.55 -1.94
CA LEU A 79 26.59 0.13 -3.30
C LEU A 79 25.29 -0.67 -3.36
N THR A 80 24.92 -1.38 -2.28
CA THR A 80 23.64 -2.12 -2.21
C THR A 80 22.46 -1.20 -2.53
N GLN A 81 22.39 -0.04 -1.88
CA GLN A 81 21.29 0.91 -2.06
C GLN A 81 21.31 1.64 -3.41
N LEU A 82 22.44 1.61 -4.15
CA LEU A 82 22.48 2.10 -5.53
C LEU A 82 21.81 1.10 -6.49
N MET A 83 21.87 -0.20 -6.18
CA MET A 83 21.28 -1.25 -7.01
C MET A 83 19.81 -1.50 -6.70
N VAL A 84 19.36 -1.28 -5.45
CA VAL A 84 17.93 -1.36 -5.12
C VAL A 84 17.20 -0.19 -5.75
N GLY A 85 16.10 -0.45 -6.46
CA GLY A 85 15.36 0.59 -7.18
C GLY A 85 16.01 1.02 -8.50
N SER A 86 17.04 0.31 -8.97
CA SER A 86 17.73 0.66 -10.22
C SER A 86 17.01 0.19 -11.48
N GLU A 87 15.93 -0.58 -11.36
CA GLU A 87 15.15 -1.14 -12.48
C GLU A 87 16.03 -1.95 -13.48
N GLY A 88 17.10 -2.57 -12.98
CA GLY A 88 18.08 -3.30 -13.80
C GLY A 88 18.99 -2.45 -14.69
N THR A 89 18.89 -1.11 -14.63
CA THR A 89 19.69 -0.19 -15.47
C THR A 89 21.17 -0.13 -15.11
N LEU A 90 21.54 -0.57 -13.90
CA LEU A 90 22.93 -0.57 -13.40
C LEU A 90 23.58 -1.96 -13.39
N GLY A 91 22.81 -3.02 -13.63
CA GLY A 91 23.29 -4.40 -13.62
C GLY A 91 22.18 -5.41 -13.31
N ILE A 92 22.50 -6.68 -13.43
CA ILE A 92 21.58 -7.80 -13.22
C ILE A 92 21.85 -8.42 -11.84
N ILE A 93 20.89 -8.32 -10.94
CA ILE A 93 20.94 -8.96 -9.61
C ILE A 93 20.80 -10.48 -9.77
N THR A 94 21.81 -11.24 -9.32
CA THR A 94 21.85 -12.71 -9.41
C THR A 94 21.62 -13.39 -8.06
N GLU A 95 22.05 -12.77 -6.96
CA GLU A 95 21.84 -13.27 -5.60
C GLU A 95 21.53 -12.12 -4.63
N ALA A 96 20.77 -12.42 -3.57
CA ALA A 96 20.47 -11.48 -2.50
C ALA A 96 20.58 -12.12 -1.12
N THR A 97 21.16 -11.40 -0.18
CA THR A 97 21.09 -11.70 1.26
C THR A 97 20.12 -10.72 1.91
N LEU A 98 19.07 -11.27 2.53
CA LEU A 98 18.01 -10.49 3.18
C LEU A 98 18.09 -10.65 4.69
N LYS A 99 17.76 -9.58 5.44
CA LYS A 99 17.48 -9.71 6.87
C LYS A 99 16.13 -10.41 7.06
N LEU A 100 15.93 -11.07 8.20
CA LEU A 100 14.66 -11.67 8.58
C LEU A 100 14.33 -11.29 10.02
N LEU A 101 13.04 -11.26 10.35
CA LEU A 101 12.56 -11.07 11.72
C LEU A 101 11.96 -12.38 12.25
N PRO A 102 11.71 -12.51 13.57
CA PRO A 102 10.79 -13.52 14.07
C PRO A 102 9.42 -13.41 13.39
N LEU A 103 8.68 -14.51 13.29
CA LEU A 103 7.32 -14.50 12.75
C LEU A 103 6.32 -13.90 13.77
N PRO A 104 5.59 -12.80 13.45
CA PRO A 104 4.48 -12.35 14.29
C PRO A 104 3.36 -13.40 14.25
N MET A 105 3.09 -14.02 15.40
CA MET A 105 2.15 -15.15 15.51
C MET A 105 0.69 -14.72 15.65
N PHE A 106 0.46 -13.45 15.98
CA PHE A 106 -0.86 -12.92 16.28
C PHE A 106 -1.14 -11.68 15.44
N LYS A 107 -2.37 -11.56 14.94
CA LYS A 107 -2.82 -10.41 14.17
C LYS A 107 -4.32 -10.20 14.36
N ALA A 108 -4.73 -8.94 14.27
CA ALA A 108 -6.13 -8.52 14.25
C ALA A 108 -6.35 -7.53 13.13
N LEU A 109 -7.55 -7.53 12.58
CA LEU A 109 -7.93 -6.69 11.46
C LEU A 109 -9.22 -5.97 11.79
N LEU A 110 -9.24 -4.66 11.54
CA LEU A 110 -10.40 -3.80 11.71
C LEU A 110 -10.77 -3.23 10.34
N LEU A 111 -12.04 -3.35 9.96
CA LEU A 111 -12.61 -2.57 8.87
C LEU A 111 -13.46 -1.45 9.49
N VAL A 112 -13.00 -0.22 9.33
CA VAL A 112 -13.54 0.97 10.00
C VAL A 112 -14.31 1.83 9.01
N PRO A 113 -15.64 1.98 9.13
CA PRO A 113 -16.42 2.81 8.23
C PRO A 113 -16.36 4.29 8.60
N PHE A 114 -16.40 5.16 7.60
CA PHE A 114 -16.52 6.61 7.75
C PHE A 114 -17.59 7.19 6.82
N SER A 115 -18.42 8.10 7.34
CA SER A 115 -19.37 8.87 6.50
C SER A 115 -18.69 9.99 5.70
N SER A 116 -17.39 10.22 5.91
CA SER A 116 -16.57 11.13 5.11
C SER A 116 -15.23 10.49 4.77
N ALA A 117 -14.91 10.44 3.47
CA ALA A 117 -13.62 9.95 2.99
C ALA A 117 -12.45 10.82 3.47
N GLU A 118 -12.68 12.12 3.60
CA GLU A 118 -11.70 13.07 4.14
C GLU A 118 -11.38 12.76 5.62
N LYS A 119 -12.40 12.46 6.43
CA LYS A 119 -12.23 12.05 7.84
C LYS A 119 -11.48 10.74 7.99
N ALA A 120 -11.69 9.78 7.08
CA ALA A 120 -10.89 8.57 7.03
C ALA A 120 -9.41 8.90 6.77
N CYS A 121 -9.10 9.81 5.84
CA CYS A 121 -7.72 10.26 5.61
C CYS A 121 -7.12 11.03 6.80
N GLU A 122 -7.90 11.86 7.50
CA GLU A 122 -7.45 12.54 8.72
C GLU A 122 -7.08 11.53 9.82
N ALA A 123 -7.89 10.48 10.00
CA ALA A 123 -7.68 9.44 11.01
C ALA A 123 -6.33 8.72 10.83
N VAL A 124 -5.88 8.53 9.59
CA VAL A 124 -4.57 7.93 9.29
C VAL A 124 -3.45 8.72 9.98
N SER A 125 -3.41 10.05 9.81
CA SER A 125 -2.39 10.89 10.44
C SER A 125 -2.55 10.93 11.96
N ALA A 126 -3.78 10.97 12.46
CA ALA A 126 -4.07 11.01 13.90
C ALA A 126 -3.56 9.75 14.63
N ILE A 127 -3.71 8.57 14.02
CA ILE A 127 -3.22 7.29 14.57
C ILE A 127 -1.71 7.34 14.79
N PHE A 128 -0.94 7.83 13.82
CA PHE A 128 0.51 7.95 13.99
C PHE A 128 0.92 9.04 14.97
N GLN A 129 0.19 10.17 15.03
CA GLN A 129 0.44 11.21 16.03
C GLN A 129 0.21 10.71 17.46
N ALA A 130 -0.69 9.75 17.65
CA ALA A 130 -0.89 9.05 18.92
C ALA A 130 0.22 8.03 19.24
N GLY A 131 1.22 7.86 18.37
CA GLY A 131 2.32 6.92 18.56
C GLY A 131 1.96 5.46 18.22
N ILE A 132 0.85 5.24 17.52
CA ILE A 132 0.38 3.91 17.15
C ILE A 132 0.90 3.55 15.76
N GLN A 133 1.42 2.34 15.61
CA GLN A 133 1.98 1.83 14.35
C GLN A 133 1.30 0.52 13.93
N PRO A 134 0.20 0.60 13.16
CA PRO A 134 -0.42 -0.57 12.54
C PRO A 134 0.55 -1.34 11.65
N SER A 135 0.36 -2.66 11.50
CA SER A 135 1.10 -3.49 10.54
C SER A 135 0.62 -3.30 9.11
N ALA A 136 -0.63 -2.86 8.91
CA ALA A 136 -1.15 -2.36 7.64
C ALA A 136 -2.20 -1.28 7.87
N MET A 137 -2.31 -0.32 6.94
CA MET A 137 -3.33 0.71 6.99
C MET A 137 -3.73 1.14 5.58
N GLU A 138 -4.83 0.57 5.12
CA GLU A 138 -5.33 0.74 3.76
C GLU A 138 -6.55 1.65 3.75
N PHE A 139 -6.64 2.53 2.76
CA PHE A 139 -7.82 3.34 2.49
C PHE A 139 -8.56 2.78 1.27
N MET A 140 -9.88 2.73 1.36
CA MET A 140 -10.77 2.38 0.24
C MET A 140 -11.99 3.29 0.25
N GLU A 141 -12.22 4.03 -0.84
CA GLU A 141 -13.51 4.70 -1.04
C GLU A 141 -14.65 3.69 -1.19
N ARG A 142 -15.88 4.14 -0.94
CA ARG A 142 -17.09 3.32 -1.14
C ARG A 142 -17.14 2.69 -2.52
N SER A 143 -16.80 3.45 -3.56
CA SER A 143 -16.79 2.97 -4.96
C SER A 143 -15.80 1.84 -5.18
N ALA A 144 -14.62 1.88 -4.53
CA ALA A 144 -13.61 0.83 -4.61
C ALA A 144 -14.15 -0.51 -4.09
N ILE A 145 -14.83 -0.48 -2.94
CA ILE A 145 -15.42 -1.67 -2.34
C ILE A 145 -16.60 -2.17 -3.17
N ALA A 146 -17.50 -1.28 -3.61
CA ALA A 146 -18.63 -1.65 -4.44
C ALA A 146 -18.19 -2.38 -5.73
N LEU A 147 -17.21 -1.83 -6.44
CA LEU A 147 -16.63 -2.48 -7.62
C LEU A 147 -16.02 -3.85 -7.30
N ALA A 148 -15.31 -3.96 -6.17
CA ALA A 148 -14.73 -5.24 -5.75
C ALA A 148 -15.81 -6.29 -5.39
N GLN A 149 -16.94 -5.89 -4.81
CA GLN A 149 -18.07 -6.79 -4.54
C GLN A 149 -18.73 -7.25 -5.84
N GLU A 150 -18.95 -6.34 -6.79
CA GLU A 150 -19.51 -6.68 -8.10
C GLU A 150 -18.59 -7.64 -8.88
N PHE A 151 -17.29 -7.38 -8.86
CA PHE A 151 -16.29 -8.20 -9.57
C PHE A 151 -16.16 -9.61 -8.98
N THR A 152 -16.19 -9.73 -7.65
CA THR A 152 -16.04 -11.02 -6.96
C THR A 152 -17.35 -11.78 -6.77
N GLY A 153 -18.49 -11.09 -6.87
CA GLY A 153 -19.81 -11.60 -6.50
C GLY A 153 -20.02 -11.75 -4.99
N ASP A 154 -19.09 -11.25 -4.15
CA ASP A 154 -19.19 -11.31 -2.69
C ASP A 154 -19.81 -10.04 -2.10
N PHE A 155 -21.12 -10.10 -1.85
CA PHE A 155 -21.90 -9.04 -1.20
C PHE A 155 -22.08 -9.22 0.31
N SER A 156 -21.28 -10.07 0.94
CA SER A 156 -21.43 -10.37 2.36
C SER A 156 -21.04 -9.21 3.29
N LEU A 157 -20.14 -8.33 2.84
CA LEU A 157 -19.86 -7.06 3.52
C LEU A 157 -20.99 -6.08 3.21
N LYS A 158 -21.80 -5.76 4.23
CA LYS A 158 -22.87 -4.76 4.09
C LYS A 158 -22.30 -3.38 4.36
N ILE A 159 -22.55 -2.44 3.44
CA ILE A 159 -22.10 -1.06 3.55
C ILE A 159 -23.35 -0.17 3.68
N ASP A 160 -23.48 0.50 4.82
CA ASP A 160 -24.57 1.45 5.06
C ASP A 160 -24.56 2.58 4.03
N GLU A 161 -25.73 3.13 3.68
CA GLU A 161 -25.88 4.12 2.60
C GLU A 161 -25.05 5.39 2.79
N ASP A 162 -24.87 5.83 4.04
CA ASP A 162 -24.15 7.06 4.36
C ASP A 162 -22.62 6.88 4.47
N VAL A 163 -22.11 5.64 4.41
CA VAL A 163 -20.66 5.36 4.44
C VAL A 163 -20.00 5.72 3.12
N GLN A 164 -18.96 6.55 3.16
CA GLN A 164 -18.24 7.06 1.99
C GLN A 164 -16.84 6.46 1.83
N ALA A 165 -16.23 5.94 2.89
CA ALA A 165 -14.94 5.28 2.84
C ALA A 165 -14.76 4.30 4.00
N HIS A 166 -13.75 3.45 3.89
CA HIS A 166 -13.28 2.60 4.97
C HIS A 166 -11.77 2.70 5.12
N LEU A 167 -11.31 2.53 6.37
CA LEU A 167 -9.94 2.13 6.66
C LEU A 167 -9.90 0.64 6.98
N LEU A 168 -8.98 -0.09 6.36
CA LEU A 168 -8.64 -1.45 6.77
C LEU A 168 -7.32 -1.39 7.55
N ILE A 169 -7.39 -1.67 8.85
CA ILE A 169 -6.28 -1.50 9.78
C ILE A 169 -5.89 -2.87 10.32
N GLU A 170 -4.67 -3.32 10.05
CA GLU A 170 -4.10 -4.53 10.64
C GLU A 170 -3.13 -4.15 11.76
N VAL A 171 -3.19 -4.86 12.88
CA VAL A 171 -2.14 -4.86 13.90
C VAL A 171 -1.62 -6.28 14.05
N ASP A 172 -0.33 -6.40 14.33
CA ASP A 172 0.31 -7.69 14.58
C ASP A 172 1.13 -7.67 15.88
N ALA A 173 1.39 -8.86 16.40
CA ALA A 173 2.09 -9.06 17.64
C ALA A 173 2.86 -10.38 17.65
N PHE A 174 3.97 -10.38 18.38
CA PHE A 174 4.77 -11.58 18.66
C PHE A 174 4.24 -12.36 19.86
N ARG A 175 3.55 -11.67 20.78
CA ARG A 175 2.92 -12.24 21.98
C ARG A 175 1.43 -11.92 21.95
N SER A 176 0.59 -12.87 22.33
CA SER A 176 -0.87 -12.70 22.28
C SER A 176 -1.36 -11.54 23.15
N GLU A 177 -0.71 -11.31 24.28
CA GLU A 177 -1.02 -10.23 25.24
C GLU A 177 -0.81 -8.81 24.67
N ASP A 178 -0.03 -8.66 23.59
CA ASP A 178 0.25 -7.36 22.97
C ASP A 178 -0.79 -6.95 21.92
N LEU A 179 -1.73 -7.83 21.56
CA LEU A 179 -2.68 -7.57 20.48
C LEU A 179 -3.84 -6.66 20.92
N LEU A 180 -4.49 -7.01 22.03
CA LEU A 180 -5.63 -6.24 22.57
C LEU A 180 -5.25 -4.79 22.93
N PRO A 181 -4.12 -4.52 23.62
CA PRO A 181 -3.71 -3.14 23.92
C PRO A 181 -3.50 -2.28 22.67
N GLN A 182 -2.97 -2.86 21.58
CA GLN A 182 -2.84 -2.15 20.31
C GLN A 182 -4.22 -1.76 19.76
N MET A 183 -5.19 -2.68 19.76
CA MET A 183 -6.54 -2.38 19.30
C MET A 183 -7.24 -1.33 20.17
N GLU A 184 -7.18 -1.48 21.49
CA GLU A 184 -7.76 -0.54 22.46
C GLU A 184 -7.19 0.87 22.31
N SER A 185 -5.91 1.01 21.96
CA SER A 185 -5.30 2.33 21.72
C SER A 185 -5.82 3.04 20.45
N ILE A 186 -6.26 2.27 19.44
CA ILE A 186 -6.68 2.82 18.14
C ILE A 186 -8.12 3.37 18.23
N LEU A 187 -9.01 2.71 18.98
CA LEU A 187 -10.44 3.05 18.99
C LEU A 187 -10.74 4.51 19.39
N PRO A 188 -10.14 5.08 20.45
CA PRO A 188 -10.39 6.47 20.82
C PRO A 188 -9.96 7.48 19.75
N VAL A 189 -8.89 7.16 19.01
CA VAL A 189 -8.42 8.01 17.91
C VAL A 189 -9.43 7.97 16.76
N LEU A 190 -9.90 6.78 16.40
CA LEU A 190 -10.93 6.61 15.37
C LEU A 190 -12.22 7.34 15.73
N GLU A 191 -12.69 7.19 16.97
CA GLU A 191 -13.89 7.86 17.48
C GLU A 191 -13.73 9.40 17.40
N SER A 192 -12.57 9.93 17.79
CA SER A 192 -12.28 11.37 17.69
C SER A 192 -12.29 11.91 16.26
N CYS A 193 -12.06 11.05 15.27
CA CYS A 193 -12.13 11.35 13.84
C CYS A 193 -13.51 11.10 13.23
N GLY A 194 -14.51 10.71 14.03
CA GLY A 194 -15.87 10.45 13.56
C GLY A 194 -16.02 9.11 12.83
N ALA A 195 -15.20 8.12 13.16
CA ALA A 195 -15.40 6.75 12.71
C ALA A 195 -16.72 6.18 13.24
N LYS A 196 -17.33 5.28 12.46
CA LYS A 196 -18.41 4.42 12.92
C LYS A 196 -17.86 3.15 13.59
N ASP A 197 -18.77 2.33 14.11
CA ASP A 197 -18.46 1.04 14.72
C ASP A 197 -17.59 0.17 13.79
N PRO A 198 -16.36 -0.19 14.20
CA PRO A 198 -15.51 -1.06 13.43
C PRO A 198 -16.05 -2.49 13.34
N LEU A 199 -15.89 -3.12 12.18
CA LEU A 199 -16.01 -4.56 12.04
C LEU A 199 -14.66 -5.20 12.43
N PHE A 200 -14.69 -6.03 13.47
CA PHE A 200 -13.53 -6.78 13.93
C PHE A 200 -13.47 -8.16 13.27
N ALA A 201 -12.31 -8.52 12.73
CA ALA A 201 -12.02 -9.87 12.23
C ALA A 201 -10.90 -10.49 13.06
N ASP A 202 -11.28 -11.33 14.02
CA ASP A 202 -10.40 -11.98 15.00
C ASP A 202 -10.01 -13.42 14.61
N ASP A 203 -10.64 -14.00 13.60
CA ASP A 203 -10.26 -15.28 13.00
C ASP A 203 -9.64 -15.14 11.59
N ALA A 204 -8.83 -16.13 11.20
CA ALA A 204 -8.08 -16.10 9.95
C ALA A 204 -8.98 -16.07 8.70
N ALA A 205 -10.16 -16.69 8.73
CA ALA A 205 -11.07 -16.73 7.60
C ALA A 205 -11.76 -15.37 7.41
N ALA A 206 -12.21 -14.74 8.49
CA ALA A 206 -12.77 -13.39 8.44
C ALA A 206 -11.72 -12.36 7.96
N GLN A 207 -10.48 -12.48 8.44
CA GLN A 207 -9.39 -11.60 8.00
C GLN A 207 -9.07 -11.77 6.51
N GLU A 208 -8.95 -13.02 6.06
CA GLU A 208 -8.65 -13.31 4.65
C GLU A 208 -9.76 -12.81 3.74
N LYS A 209 -11.02 -12.85 4.17
CA LYS A 209 -12.14 -12.33 3.40
C LYS A 209 -12.05 -10.82 3.15
N LEU A 210 -11.73 -10.05 4.18
CA LEU A 210 -11.53 -8.59 4.05
C LEU A 210 -10.31 -8.26 3.19
N TRP A 211 -9.21 -8.98 3.40
CA TRP A 211 -8.00 -8.84 2.59
C TRP A 211 -8.21 -9.24 1.13
N PHE A 212 -8.97 -10.29 0.88
CA PHE A 212 -9.33 -10.73 -0.47
C PHE A 212 -10.07 -9.62 -1.21
N LEU A 213 -11.07 -9.00 -0.58
CA LEU A 213 -11.78 -7.88 -1.17
C LEU A 213 -10.83 -6.70 -1.49
N ARG A 214 -10.00 -6.28 -0.52
CA ARG A 214 -9.00 -5.21 -0.70
C ARG A 214 -8.02 -5.51 -1.83
N ARG A 215 -7.53 -6.74 -1.95
CA ARG A 215 -6.58 -7.16 -3.00
C ARG A 215 -7.22 -7.18 -4.39
N ARG A 216 -8.53 -7.41 -4.50
CA ARG A 216 -9.25 -7.45 -5.78
C ARG A 216 -9.70 -6.07 -6.29
N VAL A 217 -9.60 -5.01 -5.48
CA VAL A 217 -10.00 -3.66 -5.89
C VAL A 217 -9.33 -3.24 -7.22
N GLY A 218 -8.01 -3.44 -7.35
CA GLY A 218 -7.31 -3.02 -8.57
C GLY A 218 -7.74 -3.80 -9.81
N GLU A 219 -7.99 -5.10 -9.68
CA GLU A 219 -8.54 -5.92 -10.78
C GLU A 219 -9.98 -5.52 -11.12
N ALA A 220 -10.79 -5.25 -10.10
CA ALA A 220 -12.18 -4.84 -10.25
C ALA A 220 -12.31 -3.51 -11.00
N VAL A 221 -11.48 -2.52 -10.65
CA VAL A 221 -11.42 -1.23 -11.34
C VAL A 221 -11.02 -1.41 -12.80
N LYS A 222 -9.99 -2.23 -13.08
CA LYS A 222 -9.53 -2.56 -14.44
C LYS A 222 -10.61 -3.24 -15.28
N ALA A 223 -11.42 -4.10 -14.66
CA ALA A 223 -12.49 -4.83 -15.33
C ALA A 223 -13.73 -3.96 -15.60
N ALA A 224 -13.99 -2.97 -14.73
CA ALA A 224 -15.20 -2.16 -14.79
C ALA A 224 -15.18 -1.06 -15.86
N SER A 225 -14.02 -0.50 -16.19
CA SER A 225 -13.93 0.59 -17.17
C SER A 225 -12.56 0.68 -17.85
N VAL A 226 -12.53 1.36 -19.00
CA VAL A 226 -11.27 1.92 -19.51
C VAL A 226 -10.80 2.95 -18.47
N TYR A 227 -9.56 2.83 -18.03
CA TYR A 227 -9.07 3.62 -16.90
C TYR A 227 -7.63 4.09 -17.13
N LYS A 228 -7.21 5.09 -16.34
CA LYS A 228 -5.81 5.46 -16.11
C LYS A 228 -5.51 5.36 -14.63
N GLU A 229 -4.33 4.85 -14.31
CA GLU A 229 -3.86 4.61 -12.96
C GLU A 229 -2.71 5.57 -12.68
N GLU A 230 -2.84 6.37 -11.63
CA GLU A 230 -1.73 7.21 -11.16
C GLU A 230 -1.39 6.81 -9.73
N ASP A 231 -0.10 6.58 -9.46
CA ASP A 231 0.39 6.10 -8.16
C ASP A 231 1.02 7.23 -7.36
N THR A 232 0.21 7.94 -6.58
CA THR A 232 0.66 9.17 -5.91
C THR A 232 1.05 8.93 -4.47
N VAL A 233 2.08 9.62 -3.99
CA VAL A 233 2.50 9.56 -2.58
C VAL A 233 2.62 10.98 -2.04
N VAL A 234 2.03 11.25 -0.88
CA VAL A 234 2.16 12.53 -0.17
C VAL A 234 2.49 12.28 1.30
N PRO A 235 3.03 13.27 2.05
CA PRO A 235 3.07 13.15 3.50
C PRO A 235 1.68 12.80 4.05
N ARG A 236 1.58 11.85 4.99
CA ARG A 236 0.29 11.34 5.54
C ARG A 236 -0.71 12.44 5.91
N ALA A 237 -0.22 13.55 6.48
CA ALA A 237 -1.04 14.70 6.87
C ALA A 237 -1.71 15.42 5.67
N LYS A 238 -1.26 15.17 4.45
CA LYS A 238 -1.74 15.74 3.19
C LYS A 238 -2.69 14.82 2.42
N LEU A 239 -2.95 13.59 2.90
CA LEU A 239 -3.92 12.69 2.28
C LEU A 239 -5.32 13.31 2.10
N PRO A 240 -5.90 14.03 3.10
CA PRO A 240 -7.17 14.71 2.92
C PRO A 240 -7.13 15.74 1.77
N GLU A 241 -6.06 16.53 1.71
CA GLU A 241 -5.84 17.57 0.70
C GLU A 241 -5.71 16.98 -0.70
N LEU A 242 -4.96 15.88 -0.83
CA LEU A 242 -4.81 15.13 -2.08
C LEU A 242 -6.17 14.60 -2.57
N LEU A 243 -6.94 13.97 -1.68
CA LEU A 243 -8.25 13.44 -2.04
C LEU A 243 -9.18 14.55 -2.55
N LEU A 244 -9.25 15.68 -1.82
CA LEU A 244 -10.04 16.84 -2.23
C LEU A 244 -9.59 17.41 -3.58
N ALA A 245 -8.28 17.54 -3.80
CA ALA A 245 -7.72 18.03 -5.06
C ALA A 245 -8.12 17.13 -6.23
N VAL A 246 -7.97 15.80 -6.08
CA VAL A 246 -8.38 14.82 -7.09
C VAL A 246 -9.87 14.95 -7.41
N LYS A 247 -10.74 15.04 -6.41
CA LYS A 247 -12.19 15.17 -6.64
C LYS A 247 -12.57 16.52 -7.27
N ALA A 248 -11.90 17.61 -6.87
CA ALA A 248 -12.12 18.93 -7.45
C ALA A 248 -11.68 18.99 -8.93
N ILE A 249 -10.54 18.40 -9.26
CA ILE A 249 -10.04 18.28 -10.64
C ILE A 249 -10.99 17.37 -11.45
N GLY A 250 -11.41 16.24 -10.89
CA GLY A 250 -12.42 15.35 -11.49
C GLY A 250 -13.68 16.09 -11.88
N LYS A 251 -14.25 16.89 -10.96
CA LYS A 251 -15.42 17.71 -11.22
C LYS A 251 -15.18 18.77 -12.31
N LYS A 252 -13.99 19.38 -12.35
CA LYS A 252 -13.63 20.40 -13.35
C LYS A 252 -13.54 19.83 -14.77
N PHE A 253 -13.02 18.61 -14.91
CA PHE A 253 -12.79 17.95 -16.21
C PHE A 253 -13.84 16.88 -16.55
N GLY A 254 -14.81 16.65 -15.67
CA GLY A 254 -15.94 15.73 -15.91
C GLY A 254 -15.58 14.24 -15.82
N PHE A 255 -14.50 13.87 -15.11
CA PHE A 255 -14.16 12.46 -14.87
C PHE A 255 -14.47 12.04 -13.43
N GLU A 256 -14.67 10.74 -13.26
CA GLU A 256 -14.76 10.11 -11.96
C GLU A 256 -13.44 9.43 -11.61
N SER A 257 -13.13 9.37 -10.32
CA SER A 257 -11.98 8.63 -9.81
C SER A 257 -12.38 7.69 -8.69
N VAL A 258 -11.68 6.56 -8.62
CA VAL A 258 -11.73 5.60 -7.53
C VAL A 258 -10.38 5.62 -6.82
N CYS A 259 -10.37 6.09 -5.58
CA CYS A 259 -9.17 6.20 -4.78
C CYS A 259 -9.11 5.07 -3.74
N TYR A 260 -7.97 4.39 -3.69
CA TYR A 260 -7.64 3.41 -2.67
C TYR A 260 -6.12 3.30 -2.57
N GLY A 261 -5.57 2.75 -1.49
CA GLY A 261 -4.12 2.59 -1.40
C GLY A 261 -3.58 2.41 0.01
N HIS A 262 -2.25 2.39 0.09
CA HIS A 262 -1.48 2.24 1.32
C HIS A 262 -1.43 3.57 2.07
N ALA A 263 -2.55 3.97 2.66
CA ALA A 263 -2.68 5.24 3.37
C ALA A 263 -1.67 5.38 4.53
N GLY A 264 -1.28 4.26 5.15
CA GLY A 264 -0.23 4.21 6.17
C GLY A 264 1.12 4.81 5.72
N ASP A 265 1.41 4.75 4.42
CA ASP A 265 2.63 5.28 3.82
C ASP A 265 2.42 6.61 3.09
N GLY A 266 1.17 7.12 3.10
CA GLY A 266 0.79 8.31 2.36
C GLY A 266 0.54 8.06 0.86
N ASN A 267 0.46 6.79 0.46
CA ASN A 267 0.25 6.39 -0.93
C ASN A 267 -1.23 6.19 -1.26
N LEU A 268 -1.67 6.79 -2.37
CA LEU A 268 -3.02 6.70 -2.88
C LEU A 268 -2.99 6.46 -4.40
N HIS A 269 -3.55 5.33 -4.81
CA HIS A 269 -3.77 5.02 -6.22
C HIS A 269 -5.01 5.77 -6.69
N VAL A 270 -4.81 6.70 -7.62
CA VAL A 270 -5.89 7.49 -8.24
C VAL A 270 -6.26 6.82 -9.54
N ASN A 271 -7.35 6.06 -9.54
CA ASN A 271 -7.83 5.37 -10.73
C ASN A 271 -8.91 6.22 -11.41
N ILE A 272 -8.58 6.84 -12.53
CA ILE A 272 -9.48 7.69 -13.30
C ILE A 272 -10.26 6.83 -14.28
N LEU A 273 -11.59 6.84 -14.18
CA LEU A 273 -12.47 6.08 -15.06
C LEU A 273 -12.87 6.90 -16.28
N LYS A 274 -12.88 6.28 -17.45
CA LYS A 274 -13.36 6.94 -18.69
C LYS A 274 -14.84 7.29 -18.57
N GLY A 275 -15.65 6.37 -18.06
CA GLY A 275 -17.09 6.58 -17.89
C GLY A 275 -17.76 7.11 -19.16
N GLY A 276 -18.43 8.26 -19.03
CA GLY A 276 -19.12 8.95 -20.14
C GLY A 276 -18.27 9.95 -20.93
N LEU A 277 -16.96 10.05 -20.69
CA LEU A 277 -16.09 10.96 -21.43
C LEU A 277 -16.02 10.58 -22.92
N SER A 278 -16.00 11.61 -23.77
CA SER A 278 -15.71 11.43 -25.20
C SER A 278 -14.26 10.98 -25.41
N ASP A 279 -13.98 10.33 -26.54
CA ASP A 279 -12.62 9.93 -26.90
C ASP A 279 -11.65 11.12 -26.98
N ALA A 280 -12.15 12.28 -27.43
CA ALA A 280 -11.40 13.53 -27.47
C ALA A 280 -11.05 14.02 -26.05
N ALA A 281 -12.02 14.09 -25.14
CA ALA A 281 -11.77 14.49 -23.76
C ALA A 281 -10.79 13.53 -23.04
N TRP A 282 -10.95 12.22 -23.28
CA TRP A 282 -10.06 11.19 -22.73
C TRP A 282 -8.61 11.29 -23.25
N SER A 283 -8.43 11.67 -24.51
CA SER A 283 -7.11 11.68 -25.15
C SER A 283 -6.40 13.03 -25.03
N GLU A 284 -7.14 14.14 -25.02
CA GLU A 284 -6.60 15.50 -25.10
C GLU A 284 -6.70 16.27 -23.77
N GLU A 285 -7.83 16.17 -23.07
CA GLU A 285 -8.08 16.96 -21.85
C GLU A 285 -7.61 16.23 -20.58
N LEU A 286 -7.81 14.92 -20.50
CA LEU A 286 -7.40 14.11 -19.34
C LEU A 286 -5.89 14.20 -19.03
N PRO A 287 -4.95 14.20 -20.00
CA PRO A 287 -3.54 14.44 -19.71
C PRO A 287 -3.27 15.79 -19.01
N VAL A 288 -4.06 16.82 -19.30
CA VAL A 288 -3.96 18.13 -18.62
C VAL A 288 -4.46 18.01 -17.18
N ALA A 289 -5.54 17.28 -16.96
CA ALA A 289 -6.06 17.03 -15.62
C ALA A 289 -5.08 16.21 -14.75
N ILE A 290 -4.48 15.16 -15.31
CA ILE A 290 -3.45 14.35 -14.63
C ILE A 290 -2.25 15.22 -14.26
N ARG A 291 -1.80 16.10 -15.15
CA ARG A 291 -0.74 17.06 -14.83
C ARG A 291 -1.10 17.94 -13.62
N LEU A 292 -2.33 18.44 -13.53
CA LEU A 292 -2.77 19.23 -12.37
C LEU A 292 -2.79 18.41 -11.06
N ILE A 293 -3.11 17.10 -11.14
CA ILE A 293 -3.00 16.20 -9.99
C ILE A 293 -1.54 16.10 -9.56
N PHE A 294 -0.62 15.88 -10.50
CA PHE A 294 0.81 15.79 -10.21
C PHE A 294 1.41 17.09 -9.68
N GLU A 295 1.03 18.25 -10.23
CA GLU A 295 1.40 19.56 -9.69
C GLU A 295 0.93 19.69 -8.23
N SER A 296 -0.31 19.28 -7.94
CA SER A 296 -0.84 19.27 -6.57
C SER A 296 -0.05 18.35 -5.64
N VAL A 297 0.32 17.15 -6.09
CA VAL A 297 1.16 16.21 -5.32
C VAL A 297 2.52 16.81 -5.02
N VAL A 298 3.17 17.44 -6.01
CA VAL A 298 4.48 18.09 -5.84
C VAL A 298 4.38 19.28 -4.87
N ASP A 299 3.33 20.11 -4.98
CA ASP A 299 3.10 21.24 -4.07
C ASP A 299 2.87 20.78 -2.62
N MET A 300 2.33 19.57 -2.42
CA MET A 300 2.19 18.93 -1.10
C MET A 300 3.49 18.29 -0.59
N GLY A 301 4.58 18.33 -1.36
CA GLY A 301 5.86 17.70 -1.03
C GLY A 301 5.88 16.19 -1.26
N GLY A 302 5.01 15.69 -2.14
CA GLY A 302 4.88 14.28 -2.49
C GLY A 302 5.76 13.82 -3.66
N THR A 303 5.57 12.56 -4.07
CA THR A 303 6.19 11.93 -5.24
C THR A 303 5.13 11.33 -6.17
N LEU A 304 5.50 11.20 -7.45
CA LEU A 304 4.62 10.71 -8.51
C LEU A 304 4.67 9.18 -8.69
N SER A 305 5.57 8.53 -7.95
CA SER A 305 5.80 7.08 -7.84
C SER A 305 6.62 6.79 -6.58
#